data_AF-A0A662QYM7-F1
#
_entry.id   AF-A0A662QYM7-F1
#
_cell.length_a   1.000
_cell.length_b   1.000
_cell.length_c   1.000
_cell.angle_alpha   90.00
_cell.angle_beta   90.00
_cell.angle_gamma   90.00
#
_symmetry.space_group_name_H-M   'P 1'
#
loop_
_entity.id
_entity.type
_entity.pdbx_description
1 polymer ?
#
loop_
_entity_poly.entity_id
_entity_poly.type
_entity_poly.pdbx_seq_one_letter_code
_entity_poly.pdbx_strand_id
1 'polypeptide(L)'
;MTVIVVSNTTPLIYLAKADKLHILKKVFGNIYIPMEVYREAVESGLAKGYSDARKIDTACNDWIIVKLVSIDLGSVLIQNLSPDIDEMLRGIHAGEIEAISLAIELGAETLIADDRAVIRFVRGIPSLFKFNVIGTGDVLDIAFDMGMISQNEYEDFSHVFGNAIAYVK
;
A
#
# COMPACT_ATOMS: atom_id res chain seq x y z
N MET A 1 6.27 0.42 20.79
CA MET A 1 6.91 0.16 19.49
C MET A 1 6.00 0.77 18.44
N THR A 2 6.56 1.56 17.53
CA THR A 2 5.79 2.18 16.44
C THR A 2 5.66 1.15 15.33
N VAL A 3 4.43 0.82 14.93
CA VAL A 3 4.19 -0.09 13.81
C VAL A 3 4.57 0.63 12.52
N ILE A 4 5.42 0.01 11.70
CA ILE A 4 5.85 0.49 10.39
C ILE A 4 4.94 -0.14 9.33
N VAL A 5 4.25 0.73 8.61
CA VAL A 5 3.32 0.34 7.55
C VAL A 5 3.73 0.98 6.25
N VAL A 6 3.85 0.18 5.19
CA VAL A 6 4.12 0.64 3.82
C VAL A 6 2.85 0.51 2.99
N SER A 7 2.54 1.50 2.16
CA SER A 7 1.38 1.46 1.27
C SER A 7 1.80 1.59 -0.20
N ASN A 8 1.12 0.83 -1.06
CA ASN A 8 1.20 0.96 -2.51
C ASN A 8 0.20 2.04 -3.03
N THR A 9 0.22 2.33 -4.33
CA THR A 9 -0.60 3.38 -4.96
C THR A 9 -2.10 3.17 -4.81
N THR A 10 -2.62 1.98 -5.14
CA THR A 10 -4.06 1.73 -5.23
C THR A 10 -4.85 2.06 -3.95
N PRO A 11 -4.42 1.63 -2.75
CA PRO A 11 -5.09 2.00 -1.50
C PRO A 11 -5.17 3.52 -1.27
N LEU A 12 -4.09 4.25 -1.57
CA LEU A 12 -4.05 5.71 -1.42
C LEU A 12 -5.06 6.38 -2.33
N ILE A 13 -5.09 5.98 -3.61
CA ILE A 13 -6.01 6.53 -4.61
C ILE A 13 -7.46 6.23 -4.24
N TYR A 14 -7.79 4.99 -3.88
CA TYR A 14 -9.16 4.61 -3.54
C TYR A 14 -9.66 5.39 -2.32
N LEU A 15 -8.88 5.40 -1.24
CA LEU A 15 -9.24 6.15 -0.03
C LEU A 15 -9.33 7.66 -0.28
N ALA A 16 -8.43 8.25 -1.08
CA ALA A 16 -8.49 9.68 -1.41
C ALA A 16 -9.71 10.06 -2.28
N LYS A 17 -10.07 9.20 -3.23
CA LYS A 17 -11.25 9.40 -4.08
C LYS A 17 -12.56 9.32 -3.32
N ALA A 18 -12.64 8.50 -2.26
CA ALA A 18 -13.80 8.45 -1.37
C ALA A 18 -13.77 9.46 -0.20
N ASP A 19 -12.82 10.40 -0.17
CA ASP A 19 -12.64 11.32 0.97
C ASP A 19 -12.35 10.62 2.32
N LYS A 20 -11.79 9.40 2.25
CA LYS A 20 -11.50 8.52 3.38
C LYS A 20 -10.00 8.29 3.63
N LEU A 21 -9.09 9.04 2.98
CA LEU A 21 -7.62 8.89 3.17
C LEU A 21 -7.19 8.99 4.64
N HIS A 22 -7.91 9.79 5.44
CA HIS A 22 -7.66 9.97 6.87
C HIS A 22 -7.80 8.68 7.70
N ILE A 23 -8.46 7.63 7.18
CA ILE A 23 -8.59 6.33 7.85
C ILE A 23 -7.20 5.72 8.11
N LEU A 24 -6.30 5.78 7.14
CA LEU A 24 -4.94 5.28 7.29
C LEU A 24 -4.21 5.97 8.47
N LYS A 25 -4.39 7.30 8.61
CA LYS A 25 -3.83 8.05 9.73
C LYS A 25 -4.41 7.61 11.07
N LYS A 26 -5.73 7.39 11.14
CA LYS A 26 -6.40 6.94 12.37
C LYS A 26 -5.94 5.54 12.80
N VAL A 27 -5.75 4.64 11.84
CA VAL A 27 -5.39 3.24 12.11
C VAL A 27 -3.89 3.07 12.40
N PHE A 28 -3.03 3.69 11.59
CA PHE A 28 -1.59 3.43 11.60
C PHE A 28 -0.74 4.61 12.07
N GLY A 29 -1.32 5.81 12.22
CA GLY A 29 -0.56 7.02 12.47
C GLY A 29 0.20 7.45 11.22
N ASN A 30 1.52 7.26 11.22
CA ASN A 30 2.35 7.52 10.04
C ASN A 30 2.49 6.26 9.20
N ILE A 31 2.41 6.41 7.88
CA ILE A 31 2.70 5.34 6.92
C ILE A 31 3.84 5.78 6.01
N TYR A 32 4.47 4.82 5.35
CA TYR A 32 5.56 5.04 4.41
C TYR A 32 5.12 4.67 3.01
N ILE A 33 5.59 5.42 2.02
CA ILE A 33 5.40 5.10 0.60
C ILE A 33 6.73 5.26 -0.13
N PRO A 34 7.03 4.42 -1.12
CA PRO A 34 8.21 4.62 -1.95
C PRO A 34 8.01 5.81 -2.91
N MET A 35 9.11 6.34 -3.44
CA MET A 35 9.08 7.46 -4.38
C MET A 35 8.26 7.15 -5.63
N GLU A 36 8.32 5.93 -6.18
CA GLU A 36 7.54 5.60 -7.38
C GLU A 36 6.02 5.64 -7.12
N VAL A 37 5.58 5.24 -5.93
CA VAL A 37 4.18 5.38 -5.50
C VAL A 37 3.79 6.86 -5.37
N TYR A 38 4.67 7.71 -4.85
CA TYR A 38 4.43 9.16 -4.82
C TYR A 38 4.31 9.73 -6.24
N ARG A 39 5.20 9.37 -7.17
CA ARG A 39 5.14 9.84 -8.57
C ARG A 39 3.83 9.46 -9.24
N GLU A 40 3.37 8.23 -9.03
CA GLU A 40 2.11 7.76 -9.62
C GLU A 40 0.89 8.43 -8.97
N ALA A 41 0.80 8.37 -7.64
CA ALA A 41 -0.38 8.82 -6.90
C ALA A 41 -0.51 10.35 -6.87
N VAL A 42 0.62 11.07 -6.89
CA VAL A 42 0.67 12.52 -6.75
C VAL A 42 1.08 13.18 -8.06
N GLU A 43 2.32 13.02 -8.52
CA GLU A 43 2.83 13.82 -9.65
C GLU A 43 2.01 13.58 -10.93
N SER A 44 1.83 12.33 -11.32
CA SER A 44 1.02 11.92 -12.47
C SER A 44 -0.45 12.29 -12.30
N GLY A 45 -1.00 12.12 -11.09
CA GLY A 45 -2.38 12.49 -10.78
C GLY A 45 -2.63 14.00 -10.87
N LEU A 46 -1.72 14.82 -10.35
CA LEU A 46 -1.78 16.29 -10.43
C LEU A 46 -1.66 16.77 -11.87
N ALA A 47 -0.75 16.19 -12.65
CA ALA A 47 -0.61 16.49 -14.08
C ALA A 47 -1.89 16.20 -14.87
N LYS A 48 -2.67 15.20 -14.43
CA LYS A 48 -3.99 14.85 -15.01
C LYS A 48 -5.16 15.64 -14.41
N GLY A 49 -4.91 16.52 -13.43
CA GLY A 49 -5.92 17.35 -12.78
C GLY A 49 -6.77 16.65 -11.71
N TYR A 50 -6.39 15.45 -11.29
CA TYR A 50 -7.16 14.64 -10.32
C TYR A 50 -7.15 15.26 -8.92
N SER A 51 -8.32 15.30 -8.28
CA SER A 51 -8.50 15.92 -6.96
C SER A 51 -7.99 15.04 -5.82
N ASP A 52 -8.04 13.72 -5.97
CA ASP A 52 -7.45 12.74 -5.06
C ASP A 52 -5.94 12.93 -4.91
N ALA A 53 -5.23 13.21 -6.01
CA ALA A 53 -3.80 13.48 -5.98
C ALA A 53 -3.43 14.67 -5.07
N ARG A 54 -4.23 15.74 -5.06
CA ARG A 54 -4.03 16.89 -4.13
C ARG A 54 -4.20 16.50 -2.66
N LYS A 55 -5.16 15.61 -2.36
CA LYS A 55 -5.38 15.12 -1.00
C LYS A 55 -4.19 14.28 -0.53
N ILE A 56 -3.67 13.43 -1.41
CA ILE A 56 -2.49 12.59 -1.12
C ILE A 56 -1.25 13.46 -0.93
N ASP A 57 -1.01 14.44 -1.80
CA ASP A 57 0.11 15.39 -1.67
C ASP A 57 0.07 16.16 -0.35
N THR A 58 -1.12 16.63 0.05
CA THR A 58 -1.30 17.31 1.33
C THR A 58 -0.96 16.38 2.50
N ALA A 59 -1.39 15.11 2.44
CA ALA A 59 -1.04 14.11 3.45
C ALA A 59 0.46 13.75 3.47
N CYS A 60 1.15 13.83 2.32
CA CYS A 60 2.60 13.64 2.22
C CYS A 60 3.40 14.75 2.93
N ASN A 61 2.80 15.92 3.11
CA ASN A 61 3.40 17.02 3.87
C ASN A 61 3.10 16.95 5.39
N ASP A 62 2.48 15.87 5.87
CA ASP A 62 2.08 15.69 7.28
C ASP A 62 2.45 14.30 7.83
N TRP A 63 1.82 13.23 7.32
CA TRP A 63 1.89 11.88 7.95
C TRP A 63 2.16 10.72 6.98
N ILE A 64 2.07 10.94 5.67
CA ILE A 64 2.56 9.98 4.67
C ILE A 64 4.02 10.30 4.38
N ILE A 65 4.92 9.41 4.74
CA ILE A 65 6.37 9.63 4.65
C ILE A 65 6.89 9.01 3.36
N VAL A 66 7.31 9.86 2.41
CA VAL A 66 7.93 9.41 1.15
C VAL A 66 9.39 9.02 1.41
N LYS A 67 9.79 7.84 0.92
CA LYS A 67 11.16 7.32 1.03
C LYS A 67 11.69 6.86 -0.32
N LEU A 68 12.99 7.09 -0.54
CA LEU A 68 13.72 6.39 -1.59
C LEU A 68 14.01 4.96 -1.12
N VAL A 69 13.99 4.03 -2.07
CA VAL A 69 14.34 2.63 -1.83
C VAL A 69 15.82 2.45 -2.16
N SER A 70 16.55 1.82 -1.24
CA SER A 70 18.00 1.58 -1.37
C SER A 70 18.30 0.13 -1.76
N ILE A 71 17.38 -0.79 -1.48
CA ILE A 71 17.55 -2.21 -1.81
C ILE A 71 16.99 -2.55 -3.20
N ASP A 72 17.64 -3.49 -3.87
CA ASP A 72 17.12 -4.10 -5.10
C ASP A 72 16.45 -5.44 -4.77
N LEU A 73 15.13 -5.54 -5.00
CA LEU A 73 14.37 -6.76 -4.77
C LEU A 73 14.90 -7.95 -5.59
N GLY A 74 15.34 -7.72 -6.84
CA GLY A 74 15.89 -8.78 -7.68
C GLY A 74 17.10 -9.44 -7.03
N SER A 75 18.05 -8.63 -6.57
CA SER A 75 19.21 -9.08 -5.81
C SER A 75 18.85 -9.81 -4.52
N VAL A 76 17.82 -9.35 -3.79
CA VAL A 76 17.32 -10.03 -2.59
C VAL A 76 16.76 -11.41 -2.93
N LEU A 77 16.02 -11.54 -4.03
CA LEU A 77 15.45 -12.82 -4.48
C LEU A 77 16.54 -13.80 -4.90
N ILE A 78 17.54 -13.37 -5.68
CA ILE A 78 18.68 -14.23 -6.11
C ILE A 78 19.41 -14.83 -4.91
N GLN A 79 19.63 -14.03 -3.87
CA GLN A 79 20.40 -14.46 -2.70
C GLN A 79 19.64 -15.46 -1.83
N ASN A 80 18.31 -15.45 -1.85
CA ASN A 80 17.48 -16.24 -0.94
C ASN A 80 16.70 -17.37 -1.62
N LEU A 81 16.55 -17.34 -2.96
CA LEU A 81 15.67 -18.22 -3.74
C LEU A 81 16.35 -18.71 -5.04
N SER A 82 15.61 -19.45 -5.86
CA SER A 82 16.04 -19.93 -7.18
C SER A 82 15.98 -18.81 -8.24
N PRO A 83 16.73 -18.91 -9.36
CA PRO A 83 17.02 -17.78 -10.24
C PRO A 83 15.88 -17.33 -11.19
N ASP A 84 14.72 -17.99 -11.23
CA ASP A 84 13.60 -17.62 -12.12
C ASP A 84 12.82 -16.37 -11.65
N ILE A 85 13.54 -15.28 -11.37
CA ILE A 85 13.00 -14.01 -10.86
C ILE A 85 11.96 -13.43 -11.82
N ASP A 86 12.22 -13.47 -13.13
CA ASP A 86 11.34 -12.88 -14.13
C ASP A 86 9.95 -13.54 -14.11
N GLU A 87 9.90 -14.84 -13.84
CA GLU A 87 8.64 -15.56 -13.64
C GLU A 87 7.99 -15.18 -12.31
N MET A 88 8.78 -15.07 -11.24
CA MET A 88 8.29 -14.72 -9.91
C MET A 88 7.72 -13.30 -9.82
N LEU A 89 8.32 -12.35 -10.54
CA LEU A 89 7.89 -10.96 -10.63
C LEU A 89 6.90 -10.72 -11.79
N ARG A 90 6.44 -11.78 -12.46
CA ARG A 90 5.49 -11.65 -13.57
C ARG A 90 4.21 -10.95 -13.11
N GLY A 91 3.94 -9.79 -13.70
CA GLY A 91 2.76 -8.98 -13.38
C GLY A 91 2.93 -8.12 -12.13
N ILE A 92 4.16 -8.02 -11.59
CA ILE A 92 4.51 -7.06 -10.54
C ILE A 92 5.26 -5.89 -11.20
N HIS A 93 4.72 -4.69 -11.04
CA HIS A 93 5.20 -3.47 -11.68
C HIS A 93 6.19 -2.69 -10.79
N ALA A 94 6.80 -1.62 -11.32
CA ALA A 94 7.86 -0.89 -10.65
C ALA A 94 7.43 -0.31 -9.27
N GLY A 95 6.25 0.33 -9.19
CA GLY A 95 5.74 0.86 -7.92
C GLY A 95 5.47 -0.23 -6.87
N GLU A 96 5.05 -1.41 -7.32
CA GLU A 96 4.83 -2.58 -6.48
C GLU A 96 6.15 -3.17 -5.97
N ILE A 97 7.14 -3.30 -6.86
CA ILE A 97 8.51 -3.71 -6.50
C ILE A 97 9.10 -2.76 -5.48
N GLU A 98 8.99 -1.44 -5.66
CA GLU A 98 9.50 -0.48 -4.69
C GLU A 98 8.75 -0.54 -3.35
N ALA A 99 7.43 -0.77 -3.35
CA ALA A 99 6.67 -0.88 -2.11
C ALA A 99 7.07 -2.13 -1.30
N ILE A 100 7.24 -3.27 -1.98
CA ILE A 100 7.76 -4.51 -1.36
C ILE A 100 9.18 -4.27 -0.83
N SER A 101 10.03 -3.64 -1.64
CA SER A 101 11.42 -3.36 -1.28
C SER A 101 11.52 -2.46 -0.05
N LEU A 102 10.72 -1.38 -0.01
CA LEU A 102 10.68 -0.47 1.13
C LEU A 102 10.18 -1.17 2.40
N ALA A 103 9.20 -2.07 2.28
CA ALA A 103 8.71 -2.86 3.41
C ALA A 103 9.80 -3.76 4.00
N ILE A 104 10.63 -4.38 3.15
CA ILE A 104 11.80 -5.16 3.60
C ILE A 104 12.83 -4.23 4.26
N GLU A 105 13.21 -3.13 3.60
CA GLU A 105 14.26 -2.22 4.05
C GLU A 105 13.95 -1.60 5.42
N LEU A 106 12.69 -1.22 5.65
CA LEU A 106 12.26 -0.63 6.92
C LEU A 106 11.94 -1.69 7.99
N GLY A 107 11.93 -2.98 7.65
CA GLY A 107 11.47 -4.03 8.55
C GLY A 107 10.01 -3.84 8.94
N ALA A 108 9.16 -3.49 7.97
CA ALA A 108 7.74 -3.22 8.19
C ALA A 108 7.01 -4.42 8.78
N GLU A 109 5.92 -4.18 9.49
CA GLU A 109 5.00 -5.21 9.94
C GLU A 109 3.88 -5.43 8.92
N THR A 110 3.58 -4.43 8.08
CA THR A 110 2.45 -4.49 7.13
C THR A 110 2.74 -3.76 5.83
N LEU A 111 2.41 -4.41 4.72
CA LEU A 111 2.27 -3.84 3.39
C LEU A 111 0.77 -3.72 3.04
N ILE A 112 0.31 -2.53 2.65
CA ILE A 112 -1.05 -2.32 2.15
C ILE A 112 -1.01 -2.34 0.62
N ALA A 113 -1.63 -3.34 0.01
CA ALA A 113 -1.69 -3.50 -1.44
C ALA A 113 -2.97 -4.24 -1.88
N ASP A 114 -3.63 -3.74 -2.92
CA ASP A 114 -4.81 -4.38 -3.52
C ASP A 114 -4.48 -5.34 -4.67
N ASP A 115 -3.25 -5.27 -5.21
CA ASP A 115 -2.87 -6.05 -6.38
C ASP A 115 -2.71 -7.54 -6.05
N ARG A 116 -3.39 -8.40 -6.83
CA ARG A 116 -3.40 -9.84 -6.59
C ARG A 116 -2.06 -10.51 -6.86
N ALA A 117 -1.27 -10.02 -7.81
CA ALA A 117 0.08 -10.54 -8.06
C ALA A 117 0.99 -10.22 -6.87
N VAL A 118 0.95 -8.99 -6.35
CA VAL A 118 1.66 -8.60 -5.12
C VAL A 118 1.26 -9.47 -3.93
N ILE A 119 -0.04 -9.61 -3.68
CA ILE A 119 -0.57 -10.42 -2.57
C ILE A 119 -0.08 -11.87 -2.68
N ARG A 120 -0.21 -12.49 -3.86
CA ARG A 120 0.23 -13.87 -4.08
C ARG A 120 1.73 -14.02 -3.90
N PHE A 121 2.51 -13.07 -4.41
CA PHE A 121 3.96 -13.11 -4.34
C PHE A 121 4.45 -13.01 -2.89
N VAL A 122 3.95 -12.04 -2.13
CA VAL A 122 4.32 -11.87 -0.72
C VAL A 122 3.89 -13.08 0.12
N ARG A 123 2.66 -13.57 -0.05
CA ARG A 123 2.16 -14.74 0.71
C ARG A 123 2.81 -16.05 0.27
N GLY A 124 3.30 -16.13 -0.96
CA GLY A 124 3.96 -17.33 -1.50
C GLY A 124 5.36 -17.57 -0.93
N ILE A 125 5.97 -16.58 -0.27
CA ILE A 125 7.37 -16.64 0.20
C ILE A 125 7.49 -16.12 1.65
N PRO A 126 6.79 -16.73 2.62
CA PRO A 126 6.75 -16.25 4.00
C PRO A 126 8.10 -16.31 4.73
N SER A 127 9.06 -17.10 4.22
CA SER A 127 10.43 -17.13 4.74
C SER A 127 11.22 -15.86 4.45
N LEU A 128 10.87 -15.16 3.36
CA LEU A 128 11.54 -13.93 2.92
C LEU A 128 10.80 -12.68 3.43
N PHE A 129 9.47 -12.67 3.31
CA PHE A 129 8.66 -11.52 3.69
C PHE A 129 8.10 -11.70 5.09
N LYS A 130 8.65 -10.94 6.04
CA LYS A 130 8.27 -11.00 7.46
C LYS A 130 7.15 -10.02 7.85
N PHE A 131 6.53 -9.39 6.86
CA PHE A 131 5.37 -8.51 7.03
C PHE A 131 4.10 -9.20 6.53
N ASN A 132 2.97 -8.75 7.08
CA ASN A 132 1.66 -9.10 6.54
C ASN A 132 1.38 -8.26 5.28
N VAL A 133 0.57 -8.80 4.37
CA VAL A 133 -0.03 -8.02 3.29
C VAL A 133 -1.53 -7.91 3.54
N ILE A 134 -2.07 -6.70 3.47
CA ILE A 134 -3.49 -6.40 3.63
C ILE A 134 -3.98 -5.54 2.46
N GLY A 135 -5.26 -5.64 2.14
CA GLY A 135 -5.91 -4.82 1.12
C GLY A 135 -6.62 -3.62 1.73
N THR A 136 -7.13 -2.74 0.87
CA THR A 136 -7.92 -1.58 1.28
C THR A 136 -9.16 -1.99 2.06
N GLY A 137 -9.78 -3.12 1.74
CA GLY A 137 -10.94 -3.64 2.47
C GLY A 137 -10.60 -4.04 3.89
N ASP A 138 -9.46 -4.70 4.08
CA ASP A 138 -8.98 -5.07 5.41
C ASP A 138 -8.68 -3.83 6.27
N VAL A 139 -8.18 -2.74 5.66
CA VAL A 139 -7.99 -1.46 6.36
C VAL A 139 -9.32 -0.89 6.86
N LEU A 140 -10.39 -1.00 6.08
CA LEU A 140 -11.73 -0.56 6.50
C LEU A 140 -12.27 -1.43 7.63
N ASP A 141 -12.11 -2.75 7.53
CA ASP A 141 -12.50 -3.69 8.58
C ASP A 141 -11.78 -3.35 9.89
N ILE A 142 -10.46 -3.17 9.84
CA ILE A 142 -9.66 -2.79 11.02
C ILE A 142 -10.16 -1.46 11.59
N ALA A 143 -10.39 -0.46 10.74
CA ALA A 143 -10.87 0.85 11.19
C ALA A 143 -12.25 0.75 11.85
N PHE A 144 -13.15 -0.06 11.29
CA PHE A 144 -14.49 -0.27 11.80
C PHE A 144 -14.48 -1.02 13.13
N ASP A 145 -13.73 -2.12 13.20
CA ASP A 145 -13.57 -2.94 14.41
C ASP A 145 -12.94 -2.14 15.56
N MET A 146 -12.06 -1.18 15.26
CA MET A 146 -11.47 -0.25 16.22
C MET A 146 -12.37 0.94 16.60
N GLY A 147 -13.56 1.06 15.99
CA GLY A 147 -14.49 2.18 16.20
C GLY A 147 -13.98 3.53 15.64
N MET A 148 -13.05 3.49 14.69
CA MET A 148 -12.44 4.69 14.08
C MET A 148 -13.29 5.30 12.95
N ILE A 149 -14.20 4.51 12.39
CA ILE A 149 -15.21 4.89 11.41
C ILE A 149 -16.57 4.34 11.79
N SER A 150 -17.64 5.03 11.37
CA SER A 150 -19.01 4.56 11.57
C SER A 150 -19.45 3.56 10.49
N GLN A 151 -20.55 2.84 10.73
CA GLN A 151 -21.21 1.98 9.75
C GLN A 151 -21.51 2.72 8.44
N ASN A 152 -22.01 3.96 8.53
CA ASN A 152 -22.33 4.75 7.35
C ASN A 152 -21.07 5.07 6.53
N GLU A 153 -19.96 5.39 7.19
CA GLU A 153 -18.70 5.66 6.47
C GLU A 153 -18.13 4.42 5.78
N TYR A 154 -18.30 3.25 6.39
CA TYR A 154 -17.93 1.97 5.81
C TYR A 154 -18.79 1.63 4.57
N GLU A 155 -20.11 1.81 4.68
CA GLU A 155 -21.07 1.59 3.61
C GLU A 155 -20.86 2.57 2.46
N ASP A 156 -20.67 3.87 2.75
CA ASP A 156 -20.37 4.91 1.75
C ASP A 156 -19.16 4.52 0.90
N PHE A 157 -18.08 4.03 1.53
CA PHE A 157 -16.89 3.59 0.80
C PHE A 157 -17.19 2.36 -0.07
N SER A 158 -17.90 1.39 0.48
CA SER A 158 -18.32 0.16 -0.22
C SER A 158 -19.21 0.47 -1.42
N HIS A 159 -20.04 1.52 -1.37
CA HIS A 159 -20.83 1.97 -2.51
C HIS A 159 -20.01 2.56 -3.64
N VAL A 160 -18.90 3.26 -3.34
CA VAL A 160 -18.04 3.88 -4.36
C VAL A 160 -17.18 2.85 -5.08
N PHE A 161 -16.59 1.90 -4.36
CA PHE A 161 -15.60 0.97 -4.92
C PHE A 161 -16.09 -0.47 -5.06
N GLY A 162 -17.13 -0.89 -4.32
CA GLY A 162 -17.73 -2.22 -4.42
C GLY A 162 -16.70 -3.35 -4.48
N ASN A 163 -16.76 -4.13 -5.55
CA ASN A 163 -15.89 -5.30 -5.77
C ASN A 163 -14.45 -4.94 -6.21
N ALA A 164 -14.12 -3.65 -6.41
CA ALA A 164 -12.76 -3.23 -6.72
C ALA A 164 -11.84 -3.26 -5.50
N ILE A 165 -12.41 -3.38 -4.30
CA ILE A 165 -11.69 -3.41 -3.03
C ILE A 165 -11.09 -4.81 -2.81
N ALA A 166 -9.79 -4.89 -2.50
CA ALA A 166 -9.21 -6.16 -2.11
C ALA A 166 -9.41 -6.41 -0.61
N TYR A 167 -9.86 -7.62 -0.30
CA TYR A 167 -9.81 -8.21 1.04
C TYR A 167 -8.83 -9.37 0.96
N VAL A 168 -7.80 -9.34 1.80
CA VAL A 168 -6.63 -10.23 1.70
C VAL A 168 -6.62 -11.29 2.80
N LYS A 169 -7.38 -11.09 3.89
CA LYS A 169 -7.53 -12.03 5.02
C LYS A 169 -7.37 -13.50 4.58
#